data_AF-A0A101FES9-F1
#
_entry.id   AF-A0A101FES9-F1
#
_cell.length_a   1.000
_cell.length_b   1.000
_cell.length_c   1.000
_cell.angle_alpha   90.00
_cell.angle_beta   90.00
_cell.angle_gamma   90.00
#
_symmetry.space_group_name_H-M   'P 1'
#
loop_
_entity.id
_entity.type
_entity.pdbx_description
1 polymer ?
#
loop_
_entity_poly.entity_id
_entity_poly.type
_entity_poly.pdbx_seq_one_letter_code
_entity_poly.pdbx_strand_id
1 'polypeptide(L)' 'VVDYCREQGIKCVFFEAAVSPRVAETVAREAGAQTFMLNPIGGITEQEIKKGLDYFGLMRQNLESLQKALRSKGERRESS' A
#
# COMPACT_ATOMS: atom_id res chain seq x y z
N VAL A 1 -16.78 1.76 -5.76
CA VAL A 1 -15.30 1.78 -5.51
C VAL A 1 -14.56 0.87 -6.48
N VAL A 2 -14.86 -0.44 -6.54
CA VAL A 2 -14.20 -1.36 -7.50
C VAL A 2 -14.31 -0.89 -8.94
N ASP A 3 -15.51 -0.51 -9.40
CA ASP A 3 -15.71 -0.06 -10.79
C ASP A 3 -14.92 1.21 -11.09
N TYR A 4 -14.96 2.19 -10.19
CA TYR A 4 -14.10 3.39 -10.26
C TYR A 4 -12.61 3.04 -10.36
N CYS A 5 -12.12 2.08 -9.57
CA CYS A 5 -10.73 1.63 -9.63
C CYS A 5 -10.39 1.01 -10.99
N ARG A 6 -11.30 0.23 -11.58
CA ARG A 6 -11.13 -0.36 -12.92
C ARG A 6 -11.12 0.73 -13.99
N GLU A 7 -12.10 1.63 -13.98
CA GLU A 7 -12.28 2.73 -14.94
C GLU A 7 -11.08 3.68 -14.94
N GLN A 8 -10.56 4.04 -13.75
CA GLN A 8 -9.41 4.93 -13.61
C GLN A 8 -8.07 4.20 -13.72
N GLY A 9 -8.09 2.88 -13.96
CA GLY A 9 -6.88 2.07 -14.07
C GLY A 9 -6.02 2.08 -12.81
N ILE A 10 -6.64 2.19 -11.63
CA ILE A 10 -5.95 2.16 -10.33
C ILE A 10 -5.26 0.81 -10.16
N LYS A 11 -3.96 0.84 -9.85
CA LYS A 11 -3.11 -0.37 -9.73
C LYS A 11 -2.71 -0.70 -8.30
N CYS A 12 -3.01 0.19 -7.36
CA CYS A 12 -2.57 0.09 -5.98
C CYS A 12 -3.69 0.55 -5.04
N VAL A 13 -3.90 -0.21 -3.96
CA VAL A 13 -4.74 0.15 -2.82
C VAL A 13 -3.85 0.13 -1.57
N PHE A 14 -3.74 1.27 -0.89
CA PHE A 14 -3.04 1.34 0.39
C PHE A 14 -4.01 1.05 1.54
N PHE A 15 -3.52 0.41 2.59
CA PHE A 15 -4.24 0.21 3.85
C PHE A 15 -3.35 0.51 5.05
N GLU A 16 -3.96 0.89 6.17
CA GLU A 16 -3.24 1.18 7.42
C GLU A 16 -3.01 -0.08 8.26
N ALA A 17 -1.99 -0.05 9.12
CA ALA A 17 -1.60 -1.20 9.94
C ALA A 17 -2.61 -1.56 11.05
N ALA A 18 -3.42 -0.59 11.51
CA ALA A 18 -4.28 -0.75 12.69
C ALA A 18 -5.61 -1.49 12.41
N VAL A 19 -5.95 -1.72 11.14
CA VAL A 19 -7.22 -2.35 10.74
C VAL A 19 -6.99 -3.58 9.88
N SER A 20 -8.00 -4.45 9.81
CA SER A 20 -7.93 -5.65 8.98
C SER A 20 -7.78 -5.31 7.49
N PRO A 21 -6.84 -5.94 6.75
CA PRO A 21 -6.62 -5.66 5.33
C PRO A 21 -7.72 -6.24 4.42
N ARG A 22 -8.64 -7.07 4.94
CA ARG A 22 -9.60 -7.85 4.14
C ARG A 22 -10.42 -7.03 3.15
N VAL A 23 -10.81 -5.82 3.53
CA VAL A 23 -11.56 -4.91 2.66
C VAL A 23 -10.67 -4.43 1.51
N ALA A 24 -9.45 -3.98 1.82
CA ALA A 24 -8.48 -3.53 0.82
C ALA A 24 -8.09 -4.67 -0.13
N GLU A 25 -7.85 -5.87 0.39
CA GLU A 25 -7.56 -7.08 -0.39
C GLU A 25 -8.71 -7.45 -1.32
N THR A 26 -9.95 -7.37 -0.84
CA THR A 26 -11.14 -7.66 -1.65
C THR A 26 -11.28 -6.63 -2.77
N VAL A 27 -11.20 -5.34 -2.46
CA VAL A 27 -11.28 -4.28 -3.48
C VAL A 27 -10.17 -4.43 -4.52
N ALA A 28 -8.93 -4.67 -4.08
CA ALA A 28 -7.79 -4.79 -4.98
C ALA A 28 -7.92 -6.02 -5.90
N ARG A 29 -8.31 -7.18 -5.34
CA ARG A 29 -8.55 -8.41 -6.12
C ARG A 29 -9.60 -8.18 -7.20
N GLU A 30 -10.74 -7.61 -6.84
CA GLU A 30 -11.81 -7.34 -7.81
C GLU A 30 -11.39 -6.30 -8.86
N ALA A 31 -10.60 -5.30 -8.47
CA ALA A 31 -10.14 -4.24 -9.38
C ALA A 31 -8.91 -4.63 -10.23
N GLY A 32 -8.28 -5.79 -10.00
CA GLY A 32 -7.01 -6.15 -10.63
C GLY A 32 -5.84 -5.25 -10.19
N ALA A 33 -5.88 -4.78 -8.94
CA ALA A 33 -4.87 -3.95 -8.30
C ALA A 33 -4.09 -4.75 -7.25
N GLN A 34 -2.98 -4.18 -6.78
CA GLN A 34 -2.18 -4.72 -5.68
C GLN A 34 -2.47 -3.95 -4.38
N THR A 35 -2.25 -4.60 -3.24
CA THR A 35 -2.34 -3.95 -1.92
C THR A 35 -0.96 -3.67 -1.35
N PHE A 36 -0.81 -2.53 -0.69
CA PHE A 36 0.38 -2.19 0.07
C PHE A 36 0.00 -1.57 1.41
N MET A 37 0.82 -1.79 2.43
CA MET A 37 0.62 -1.15 3.73
C MET A 37 1.21 0.27 3.71
N LEU A 38 0.53 1.22 4.32
CA LEU A 38 1.01 2.58 4.54
C LEU A 38 0.60 3.03 5.94
N ASN A 39 1.57 3.20 6.82
CA ASN A 39 1.31 3.55 8.21
C ASN A 39 1.07 5.08 8.33
N PRO A 40 -0.09 5.56 8.81
CA PRO A 40 -0.36 6.99 8.98
C PRO A 40 0.39 7.64 10.15
N ILE A 41 1.17 6.86 10.92
CA ILE A 41 1.94 7.30 12.10
C ILE A 41 1.04 7.90 13.20
N GLY A 42 -0.25 7.59 13.20
CA GLY A 42 -1.18 8.02 14.25
C GLY A 42 -0.86 7.44 15.64
N GLY A 43 0.02 6.44 15.70
CA GLY A 43 0.59 5.86 16.91
C GLY A 43 1.59 4.75 16.55
N ILE A 44 2.67 4.63 17.33
CA ILE A 44 3.61 3.52 17.21
C ILE A 44 3.09 2.38 18.10
N THR A 45 2.87 1.21 17.52
CA THR A 45 2.40 0.04 18.27
C THR A 45 3.50 -0.51 19.19
N GLU A 46 3.13 -1.23 20.25
CA GLU A 46 4.12 -1.91 21.10
C GLU A 46 5.02 -2.87 20.32
N GLN A 47 4.48 -3.51 19.28
CA GLN A 47 5.26 -4.41 18.44
C GLN A 47 6.31 -3.66 17.61
N GLU A 48 5.98 -2.48 17.09
CA GLU A 48 6.92 -1.62 16.37
C GLU A 48 7.99 -1.06 17.31
N ILE A 49 7.61 -0.66 18.53
CA ILE A 49 8.56 -0.24 19.58
C ILE A 49 9.52 -1.40 19.92
N LYS A 50 9.00 -2.61 20.11
CA LYS A 50 9.81 -3.82 20.37
C LYS A 50 10.76 -4.15 19.22
N LYS A 51 10.43 -3.76 17.98
CA LYS A 51 11.29 -3.88 16.79
C LYS A 51 12.29 -2.72 16.64
N GLY A 52 12.31 -1.77 17.58
CA GLY A 52 13.17 -0.59 17.52
C GLY A 52 12.76 0.41 16.43
N LEU A 53 11.51 0.37 15.97
CA LEU A 53 11.01 1.29 14.95
C LEU A 53 10.63 2.62 15.60
N ASP A 54 11.30 3.68 15.13
CA ASP A 54 10.95 5.06 15.40
C ASP A 54 10.22 5.68 14.18
N TYR A 55 9.93 6.98 14.26
CA TYR A 55 9.35 7.73 13.15
C TYR A 55 10.09 7.50 11.83
N PHE A 56 11.42 7.55 11.83
CA PHE A 56 12.21 7.41 10.60
C PHE A 56 12.20 5.98 10.08
N GLY A 57 12.21 4.98 10.96
CA GLY A 57 12.02 3.57 10.60
C GLY A 57 10.69 3.36 9.87
N LEU A 58 9.60 3.89 10.43
CA LEU A 58 8.27 3.82 9.82
C LEU A 58 8.21 4.56 8.49
N MET A 59 8.83 5.74 8.38
CA MET A 59 8.88 6.50 7.12
C MET A 59 9.70 5.82 6.04
N ARG A 60 10.78 5.12 6.39
CA ARG A 60 11.53 4.30 5.42
C ARG A 60 10.66 3.13 4.90
N GLN A 61 9.90 2.47 5.77
CA GLN A 61 8.97 1.40 5.36
C GLN A 61 7.84 1.93 4.45
N ASN A 62 7.28 3.10 4.78
CA ASN A 62 6.30 3.76 3.91
C ASN A 62 6.91 4.13 2.55
N LEU A 63 8.12 4.69 2.55
CA LEU A 63 8.83 5.03 1.32
C LEU A 63 9.04 3.80 0.44
N GLU A 64 9.46 2.66 1.00
CA GLU A 64 9.60 1.41 0.26
C GLU A 64 8.27 0.95 -0.36
N SER A 65 7.17 1.04 0.39
CA SER A 65 5.83 0.67 -0.07
C SER A 65 5.36 1.58 -1.21
N LEU A 66 5.56 2.88 -1.07
CA LEU A 66 5.27 3.88 -2.12
C LEU A 66 6.09 3.61 -3.38
N GLN A 67 7.39 3.36 -3.24
CA GLN A 67 8.25 3.07 -4.38
C GLN A 67 7.84 1.78 -5.10
N LYS A 68 7.48 0.71 -4.39
CA LYS A 68 6.97 -0.53 -5.00
C LYS A 68 5.68 -0.27 -5.78
N ALA A 69 4.75 0.49 -5.21
CA ALA A 69 3.49 0.86 -5.87
C ALA A 69 3.70 1.75 -7.11
N LEU A 70 4.71 2.63 -7.10
CA LEU A 70 5.02 3.49 -8.23
C LEU A 70 5.82 2.76 -9.33
N ARG A 71 6.68 1.81 -8.95
CA ARG A 71 7.44 0.99 -9.91
C ARG A 71 6.55 0.00 -10.68
N SER A 72 5.45 -0.49 -10.09
CA SER A 72 4.52 -1.38 -10.78
C SER A 72 3.80 -0.74 -11.98
N LYS A 73 3.90 0.60 -12.16
CA LYS A 73 3.50 1.30 -13.40
C LYS A 73 4.50 1.15 -14.56
N GLY A 74 5.76 0.76 -14.32
CA GLY A 74 6.84 0.82 -15.30
C GLY A 74 6.87 -0.31 -16.34
N GLU A 75 6.33 -1.49 -16.02
CA GLU A 75 6.51 -2.70 -16.86
C GLU A 75 5.54 -2.80 -18.06
N ARG A 76 4.73 -1.77 -18.34
CA ARG A 76 3.74 -1.80 -19.45
C ARG A 76 3.83 -0.63 -20.44
N ARG A 77 4.97 0.06 -20.52
CA ARG A 77 5.18 1.16 -21.50
C ARG A 77 6.35 0.97 -22.48
N GLU A 78 6.99 -0.20 -22.53
CA GLU A 78 8.06 -0.49 -23.50
C GLU A 78 7.75 -1.69 -24.42
N SER A 79 6.48 -1.87 -24.78
CA SER A 79 6.11 -2.83 -25.83
C SER A 79 4.94 -2.28 -26.65
N SER A 80 5.23 -1.27 -27.47
CA SER A 80 4.50 -0.88 -28.68
C SER A 80 5.39 0.04 -29.51
#